data_AF-A0A916AXJ2-F1
#
_entry.id   AF-A0A916AXJ2-F1
#
_cell.length_a   1.000
_cell.length_b   1.000
_cell.length_c   1.000
_cell.angle_alpha   90.00
_cell.angle_beta   90.00
_cell.angle_gamma   90.00
#
_symmetry.space_group_name_H-M   'P 1'
#
loop_
_entity.id
_entity.type
_entity.pdbx_description
1 polymer ?
#
loop_
_entity_poly.entity_id
_entity_poly.type
_entity_poly.pdbx_seq_one_letter_code
_entity_poly.pdbx_strand_id
1 'polypeptide(L)'
;MSERYSEYFSPVTPITKDAFKTRPCSLPLSHPDFKRPLASEVKALRKILGFSQADLGRLAGKRVTSKGCSHVRKWETDENKSEHRSIDLGVWRMMLYCAGVCSIGDDLDFIYNH
;
A
#
# COMPACT_ATOMS: atom_id res chain seq x y z
N MET A 1 31.44 19.24 -1.31
CA MET A 1 30.67 18.50 -0.30
C MET A 1 29.23 18.48 -0.77
N SER A 2 28.80 17.38 -1.39
CA SER A 2 27.40 17.20 -1.77
C SER A 2 26.91 16.01 -0.96
N GLU A 3 26.22 16.31 0.13
CA GLU A 3 25.53 15.32 0.93
C GLU A 3 24.49 14.68 0.02
N ARG A 4 24.79 13.47 -0.46
CA ARG A 4 23.77 12.61 -1.03
C ARG A 4 22.79 12.35 0.09
N TYR A 5 21.64 13.01 0.04
CA TYR A 5 20.47 12.58 0.78
C TYR A 5 20.19 11.14 0.36
N SER A 6 20.71 10.21 1.15
CA SER A 6 20.26 8.83 1.19
C SER A 6 18.76 8.92 1.46
N GLU A 7 17.94 8.71 0.44
CA GLU A 7 16.52 8.44 0.61
C GLU A 7 16.43 7.31 1.65
N TYR A 8 16.07 7.65 2.89
CA TYR A 8 15.85 6.69 3.95
C TYR A 8 14.59 5.90 3.60
N PHE A 9 14.67 5.01 2.61
CA PHE A 9 13.76 3.91 2.46
C PHE A 9 14.09 2.96 3.61
N SER A 10 13.48 3.19 4.77
CA SER A 10 13.71 2.32 5.92
C SER A 10 13.30 0.90 5.50
N PRO A 11 14.25 -0.06 5.41
CA PRO A 11 13.99 -1.41 4.89
C PRO A 11 13.06 -2.20 5.82
N VAL A 12 12.81 -1.67 7.01
CA VAL A 12 11.92 -2.25 8.00
C VAL A 12 10.49 -2.07 7.51
N THR A 13 9.83 -3.19 7.21
CA THR A 13 8.41 -3.19 6.86
C THR A 13 7.58 -2.71 8.07
N PRO A 14 6.71 -1.70 7.91
CA PRO A 14 5.87 -1.21 9.01
C PRO A 14 4.94 -2.33 9.51
N ILE A 15 4.92 -2.55 10.82
CA ILE A 15 4.12 -3.59 11.47
C ILE A 15 2.90 -3.05 12.22
N THR A 16 2.78 -1.72 12.36
CA THR A 16 1.65 -1.06 13.02
C THR A 16 1.00 -0.04 12.09
N LYS A 17 -0.29 0.25 12.33
CA LYS A 17 -1.04 1.28 11.58
C LYS A 17 -0.38 2.66 11.69
N ASP A 18 0.14 3.02 12.86
CA ASP A 18 0.74 4.34 13.07
C ASP A 18 2.09 4.48 12.36
N ALA A 19 2.84 3.38 12.21
CA ALA A 19 4.06 3.36 11.39
C ALA A 19 3.78 3.53 9.89
N PHE A 20 2.56 3.22 9.43
CA PHE A 20 2.15 3.47 8.05
C PHE A 20 1.87 4.95 7.79
N LYS A 21 1.43 5.73 8.78
CA LYS A 21 1.08 7.15 8.58
C LYS A 21 2.27 8.03 8.15
N THR A 22 3.47 7.62 8.52
CA THR A 22 4.70 8.35 8.21
C THR A 22 5.35 7.89 6.91
N ARG A 23 4.71 6.99 6.14
CA ARG A 23 5.30 6.40 4.93
C ARG A 23 4.95 7.23 3.70
N PRO A 24 5.87 7.36 2.74
CA PRO A 24 5.56 7.99 1.45
C PRO A 24 4.38 7.33 0.72
N CYS A 25 4.15 6.03 0.93
CA CYS A 25 3.05 5.31 0.32
C CYS A 25 1.69 5.55 0.99
N SER A 26 1.62 6.22 2.15
CA SER A 26 0.34 6.61 2.77
C SER A 26 -0.13 8.01 2.35
N LEU A 27 0.74 8.79 1.70
CA LEU A 27 0.40 10.13 1.22
C LEU A 27 -0.72 10.10 0.15
N PRO A 28 -1.44 11.22 -0.05
CA PRO A 28 -2.38 11.35 -1.16
C PRO A 28 -1.71 11.03 -2.50
N LEU A 29 -2.46 10.45 -3.44
CA LEU A 29 -1.89 9.98 -4.72
C LEU A 29 -1.31 11.11 -5.58
N SER A 30 -1.84 12.33 -5.44
CA SER A 30 -1.36 13.54 -6.12
C SER A 30 -0.21 14.23 -5.38
N HIS A 31 0.19 13.75 -4.20
CA HIS A 31 1.29 14.33 -3.45
C HIS A 31 2.63 14.10 -4.18
N PRO A 32 3.51 15.12 -4.31
CA PRO A 32 4.77 14.99 -5.07
C PRO A 32 5.71 13.92 -4.49
N ASP A 33 5.73 13.79 -3.16
CA ASP A 33 6.54 12.78 -2.47
C ASP A 33 5.88 11.39 -2.38
N PHE A 34 4.70 11.19 -2.99
CA PHE A 34 4.04 9.88 -2.99
C PHE A 34 4.93 8.84 -3.69
N LYS A 35 5.17 7.72 -3.00
CA LYS A 35 5.82 6.55 -3.60
C LYS A 35 4.87 5.35 -3.56
N ARG A 36 4.86 4.56 -4.63
CA ARG A 36 4.06 3.32 -4.68
C ARG A 36 4.49 2.37 -3.55
N PRO A 37 3.56 1.64 -2.92
CA PRO A 37 3.91 0.70 -1.87
C PRO A 37 4.71 -0.47 -2.44
N LEU A 38 5.63 -0.98 -1.62
CA LEU A 38 6.33 -2.24 -1.88
C LEU A 38 5.42 -3.46 -1.63
N ALA A 39 5.78 -4.59 -2.21
CA ALA A 39 5.10 -5.87 -2.01
C ALA A 39 5.05 -6.26 -0.51
N SER A 40 6.12 -5.96 0.23
CA SER A 40 6.20 -6.17 1.67
C SER A 40 5.22 -5.29 2.45
N GLU A 41 5.05 -4.03 2.05
CA GLU A 41 4.12 -3.07 2.65
C GLU A 41 2.67 -3.46 2.38
N VAL A 42 2.35 -3.90 1.16
CA VAL A 42 1.02 -4.45 0.80
C VAL A 42 0.67 -5.63 1.70
N LYS A 43 1.61 -6.57 1.85
CA LYS A 43 1.43 -7.76 2.69
C LYS A 43 1.28 -7.40 4.16
N ALA A 44 2.03 -6.42 4.66
CA ALA A 44 1.95 -5.99 6.05
C ALA A 44 0.62 -5.30 6.35
N LEU A 45 0.16 -4.37 5.51
CA LEU A 45 -1.11 -3.70 5.71
C LEU A 45 -2.28 -4.68 5.66
N ARG A 46 -2.27 -5.66 4.74
CA ARG A 46 -3.27 -6.73 4.71
C ARG A 46 -3.30 -7.52 6.02
N LYS A 47 -2.13 -7.85 6.58
CA LYS A 47 -2.04 -8.55 7.87
C LYS A 47 -2.55 -7.71 9.03
N ILE A 48 -2.26 -6.41 9.05
CA ILE A 48 -2.78 -5.47 10.06
C ILE A 48 -4.31 -5.43 10.03
N LEU A 49 -4.90 -5.47 8.83
CA LEU A 49 -6.35 -5.57 8.64
C LEU A 49 -6.95 -6.93 9.06
N GLY A 50 -6.12 -7.94 9.35
CA GLY A 50 -6.56 -9.30 9.60
C GLY A 50 -7.08 -10.04 8.37
N PHE A 51 -6.82 -9.53 7.17
CA PHE A 51 -7.38 -10.08 5.93
C PHE A 51 -6.56 -11.26 5.41
N SER A 52 -7.25 -12.27 4.86
CA SER A 52 -6.63 -13.24 3.97
C SER A 52 -6.40 -12.64 2.57
N GLN A 53 -5.62 -13.30 1.71
CA GLN A 53 -5.49 -12.88 0.31
C GLN A 53 -6.84 -12.92 -0.44
N ALA A 54 -7.76 -13.80 -0.02
CA ALA A 54 -9.11 -13.84 -0.56
C ALA A 54 -9.92 -12.62 -0.15
N ASP A 55 -9.83 -12.18 1.12
CA ASP A 55 -10.58 -11.03 1.62
C ASP A 55 -10.16 -9.74 0.93
N LEU A 56 -8.85 -9.51 0.80
CA LEU A 56 -8.34 -8.39 0.01
C LEU A 56 -8.75 -8.49 -1.46
N GLY A 57 -8.78 -9.71 -2.02
CA GLY A 57 -9.29 -9.94 -3.38
C GLY A 57 -10.75 -9.52 -3.55
N ARG A 58 -11.60 -9.83 -2.57
CA ARG A 58 -13.02 -9.41 -2.55
C ARG A 58 -13.16 -7.90 -2.41
N LEU A 59 -12.42 -7.28 -1.48
CA LEU A 59 -12.39 -5.82 -1.33
C LEU A 59 -12.01 -5.14 -2.65
N ALA A 60 -11.02 -5.70 -3.35
CA ALA A 60 -10.52 -5.18 -4.61
C ALA A 60 -11.39 -5.51 -5.85
N GLY A 61 -12.54 -6.17 -5.67
CA GLY A 61 -13.40 -6.61 -6.78
C GLY A 61 -12.72 -7.62 -7.72
N LYS A 62 -11.70 -8.34 -7.26
CA LYS A 62 -10.97 -9.33 -8.07
C LYS A 62 -11.60 -10.72 -7.90
N ARG A 63 -11.44 -11.55 -8.92
CA ARG A 63 -11.87 -12.96 -8.85
C ARG A 63 -11.10 -13.71 -7.76
N VAL A 64 -11.83 -14.41 -6.89
CA VAL A 64 -11.30 -15.25 -5.82
C VAL A 64 -11.63 -16.72 -6.09
N THR A 65 -10.68 -17.60 -5.78
CA THR A 65 -10.83 -19.06 -5.91
C THR A 65 -10.64 -19.74 -4.55
N SER A 66 -10.83 -21.06 -4.48
CA SER A 66 -10.52 -21.85 -3.28
C SER A 66 -9.05 -21.73 -2.84
N LYS A 67 -8.13 -21.40 -3.76
CA LYS A 67 -6.71 -21.16 -3.48
C LYS A 67 -6.38 -19.70 -3.09
N GLY A 68 -7.39 -18.83 -3.00
CA GLY A 68 -7.22 -17.40 -2.73
C GLY A 68 -7.31 -16.53 -4.00
N CYS A 69 -6.69 -15.35 -3.95
CA CYS A 69 -6.69 -14.37 -5.04
C CYS A 69 -5.31 -14.24 -5.71
N SER A 70 -5.24 -14.60 -7.00
CA SER A 70 -3.98 -14.56 -7.76
C SER A 70 -3.42 -13.14 -7.91
N HIS A 71 -4.28 -12.13 -8.03
CA HIS A 71 -3.87 -10.73 -8.11
C HIS A 71 -3.17 -10.29 -6.83
N VAL A 72 -3.78 -10.54 -5.68
CA VAL A 72 -3.18 -10.23 -4.37
C VAL A 72 -1.86 -10.97 -4.19
N ARG A 73 -1.78 -12.25 -4.56
CA ARG A 73 -0.50 -12.99 -4.52
C ARG A 73 0.59 -12.28 -5.33
N LYS A 74 0.27 -11.78 -6.52
CA LYS A 74 1.21 -11.05 -7.39
C LYS A 74 1.60 -9.69 -6.83
N TRP A 75 0.67 -8.99 -6.15
CA TRP A 75 0.94 -7.76 -5.42
C TRP A 75 1.90 -7.94 -4.24
N GLU A 76 1.85 -9.10 -3.59
CA GLU A 76 2.73 -9.45 -2.47
C GLU A 76 4.00 -10.21 -2.87
N THR A 77 4.16 -10.49 -4.17
CA THR A 77 5.35 -11.16 -4.69
C THR A 77 6.50 -10.16 -4.73
N ASP A 78 7.69 -10.56 -4.26
CA ASP A 78 8.91 -9.74 -4.29
C ASP A 78 9.18 -9.16 -5.68
N GLU A 79 9.59 -7.89 -5.72
CA GLU A 79 9.81 -7.08 -6.93
C GLU A 79 10.82 -7.71 -7.89
N ASN A 80 11.76 -8.53 -7.39
CA ASN A 80 12.76 -9.20 -8.22
C ASN A 80 12.22 -10.45 -8.95
N LYS A 81 10.96 -10.84 -8.71
CA LYS A 81 10.35 -12.01 -9.35
C LYS A 81 9.48 -11.59 -10.53
N SER A 82 9.55 -12.34 -11.63
CA SER A 82 8.80 -12.08 -12.88
C SER A 82 7.27 -12.01 -12.72
N GLU A 83 6.75 -12.68 -11.70
CA GLU A 83 5.32 -12.69 -11.37
C GLU A 83 4.86 -11.45 -10.59
N HIS A 84 5.78 -10.61 -10.10
CA HIS A 84 5.45 -9.39 -9.38
C HIS A 84 4.59 -8.46 -10.23
N ARG A 85 3.55 -7.90 -9.62
CA ARG A 85 2.77 -6.80 -10.20
C ARG A 85 2.55 -5.77 -9.11
N SER A 86 2.67 -4.49 -9.41
CA SER A 86 2.29 -3.44 -8.47
C SER A 86 0.80 -3.52 -8.14
N ILE A 87 0.42 -3.16 -6.92
CA ILE A 87 -0.98 -3.05 -6.52
C ILE A 87 -1.68 -1.91 -7.27
N ASP A 88 -2.99 -2.09 -7.52
CA ASP A 88 -3.84 -1.03 -8.04
C ASP A 88 -3.96 0.09 -6.99
N LEU A 89 -3.63 1.32 -7.36
CA LEU A 89 -3.55 2.43 -6.39
C LEU A 89 -4.87 2.76 -5.71
N GLY A 90 -6.00 2.60 -6.41
CA GLY A 90 -7.33 2.74 -5.79
C GLY A 90 -7.57 1.70 -4.70
N VAL A 91 -7.17 0.45 -4.93
CA VAL A 91 -7.26 -0.61 -3.92
C VAL A 91 -6.34 -0.32 -2.73
N TRP A 92 -5.14 0.19 -3.00
CA TRP A 92 -4.21 0.60 -1.95
C TRP A 92 -4.80 1.71 -1.07
N ARG A 93 -5.38 2.76 -1.66
CA ARG A 93 -6.08 3.82 -0.91
C ARG A 93 -7.22 3.25 -0.07
N MET A 94 -8.05 2.37 -0.65
CA MET A 94 -9.10 1.68 0.11
C MET A 94 -8.56 0.90 1.31
N MET A 95 -7.44 0.19 1.16
CA MET A 95 -6.81 -0.51 2.29
C MET A 95 -6.39 0.44 3.41
N LEU A 96 -5.80 1.59 3.05
CA LEU A 96 -5.38 2.60 4.03
C LEU A 96 -6.57 3.20 4.78
N TYR A 97 -7.69 3.44 4.09
CA TYR A 97 -8.94 3.88 4.71
C TYR A 97 -9.49 2.84 5.68
N CYS A 98 -9.58 1.58 5.24
CA CYS A 98 -10.04 0.49 6.09
C CYS A 98 -9.15 0.30 7.32
N ALA A 99 -7.85 0.58 7.21
CA ALA A 99 -6.90 0.48 8.31
C ALA A 99 -6.91 1.71 9.25
N GLY A 100 -7.65 2.77 8.90
CA GLY A 100 -7.64 4.04 9.63
C GLY A 100 -6.27 4.74 9.60
N VAL A 101 -5.47 4.48 8.57
CA VAL A 101 -4.17 5.16 8.37
C VAL A 101 -4.40 6.58 7.85
N CYS A 102 -5.35 6.73 6.93
CA CYS A 102 -5.81 8.00 6.38
C CYS A 102 -7.33 7.94 6.14
N SER A 103 -7.91 9.07 5.73
CA SER A 103 -9.31 9.21 5.36
C SER A 103 -9.47 9.68 3.92
N ILE A 104 -10.68 9.56 3.38
CA ILE A 104 -11.06 10.18 2.10
C ILE A 104 -10.98 11.70 2.20
N GLY A 105 -11.28 12.28 3.38
CA GLY A 105 -11.16 13.72 3.64
C GLY A 105 -9.75 14.22 3.39
N ASP A 106 -8.73 13.49 3.87
CA ASP A 106 -7.32 13.86 3.69
C ASP A 106 -6.94 14.00 2.19
N ASP A 107 -7.50 13.14 1.33
CA ASP A 107 -7.25 13.21 -0.11
C ASP A 107 -8.01 14.35 -0.78
N LEU A 108 -9.27 14.58 -0.39
CA LEU A 108 -10.05 15.70 -0.90
C LEU A 108 -9.43 17.04 -0.50
N ASP A 109 -9.00 17.18 0.74
CA ASP A 109 -8.33 18.36 1.26
C ASP A 109 -7.05 18.64 0.48
N PHE A 110 -6.28 17.60 0.14
CA PHE A 110 -5.08 17.77 -0.68
C PHE A 110 -5.43 18.26 -2.10
N ILE A 111 -6.47 17.70 -2.73
CA ILE A 111 -6.90 18.09 -4.08
C ILE A 111 -7.44 19.53 -4.13
N TYR A 112 -8.09 20.01 -3.07
CA TYR A 112 -8.71 21.33 -3.07
C TYR A 112 -7.76 22.46 -2.65
N ASN A 113 -6.71 22.14 -1.89
CA ASN A 113 -5.79 23.15 -1.36
C ASN A 113 -4.43 23.17 -2.08
N HIS A 114 -4.21 22.30 -3.07
CA HIS A 114 -3.00 22.22 -3.90
C HIS A 114 -3.33 21.90 -5.36
#